data_AF-A0AAN4ZB26-F1
#
_entry.id   AF-A0AAN4ZB26-F1
#
_cell.length_a   1.000
_cell.length_b   1.000
_cell.length_c   1.000
_cell.angle_alpha   90.00
_cell.angle_beta   90.00
_cell.angle_gamma   90.00
#
_symmetry.space_group_name_H-M   'P 1'
#
loop_
_entity.id
_entity.type
_entity.pdbx_description
1 polymer ?
#
loop_
_entity_poly.entity_id
_entity_poly.type
_entity_poly.pdbx_seq_one_letter_code
_entity_poly.pdbx_strand_id
1 'polypeptide(L)'
;EACTLAWNFLTKTMKIPRDHLFVSYFGGNSEVPEDTETRQIWRRIGVPDSSIRPMSDSHFFALNKSRYGPAAVSTQIHHKMLQNSCLWNIDFTNYMRHRDGRVVEMDTMHVDTGMRLEDLACVVQGVPSVYEIDLFRPIIRKIEQKYHGRCGADQGNLDYSFRVVADSVRFQIVT
;
A
#
# COMPACT_ATOMS: atom_id res chain seq x y z
N GLU A 1 16.54 -8.12 -2.06
CA GLU A 1 16.19 -7.93 -3.50
C GLU A 1 14.85 -7.24 -3.71
N ALA A 2 13.79 -7.65 -3.00
CA ALA A 2 12.43 -7.11 -3.13
C ALA A 2 12.36 -5.56 -3.13
N CYS A 3 12.97 -4.88 -2.15
CA CYS A 3 13.00 -3.42 -2.09
C CYS A 3 13.62 -2.78 -3.34
N THR A 4 14.71 -3.34 -3.86
CA THR A 4 15.39 -2.86 -5.07
C THR A 4 14.50 -3.01 -6.30
N LEU A 5 13.80 -4.14 -6.44
CA LEU A 5 12.88 -4.39 -7.54
C LEU A 5 11.69 -3.41 -7.50
N ALA A 6 11.06 -3.27 -6.34
CA ALA A 6 9.94 -2.34 -6.16
C ALA A 6 10.36 -0.89 -6.41
N TRP A 7 11.51 -0.46 -5.88
CA TRP A 7 12.04 0.89 -6.10
C TRP A 7 12.38 1.17 -7.56
N ASN A 8 13.01 0.21 -8.25
CA ASN A 8 13.31 0.33 -9.68
C ASN A 8 12.04 0.37 -10.52
N PHE A 9 11.03 -0.45 -10.20
CA PHE A 9 9.76 -0.41 -10.91
C PHE A 9 9.12 0.99 -10.79
N LEU A 10 9.01 1.54 -9.58
CA LEU A 10 8.38 2.85 -9.39
C LEU A 10 9.21 3.99 -10.02
N THR A 11 10.53 4.00 -9.82
CA THR A 11 11.37 5.15 -10.19
C THR A 11 11.93 5.09 -11.62
N LYS A 12 12.18 3.90 -12.16
CA LYS A 12 12.73 3.71 -13.52
C LYS A 12 11.64 3.36 -14.52
N THR A 13 10.78 2.40 -14.20
CA THR A 13 9.73 1.94 -15.13
C THR A 13 8.56 2.90 -15.17
N MET A 14 7.96 3.19 -14.01
CA MET A 14 6.83 4.12 -13.88
C MET A 14 7.26 5.59 -13.86
N LYS A 15 8.58 5.86 -13.78
CA LYS A 15 9.18 7.19 -13.80
C LYS A 15 8.65 8.14 -12.71
N ILE A 16 8.22 7.59 -11.57
CA ILE A 16 7.77 8.40 -10.44
C ILE A 16 8.97 9.14 -9.84
N PRO A 17 8.90 10.47 -9.66
CA PRO A 17 9.98 11.24 -9.04
C PRO A 17 10.32 10.73 -7.64
N ARG A 18 11.61 10.53 -7.37
CA ARG A 18 12.08 9.95 -6.09
C ARG A 18 11.74 10.83 -4.89
N ASP A 19 11.73 12.13 -5.07
CA ASP A 19 11.40 13.13 -4.06
C ASP A 19 9.91 13.14 -3.68
N HIS A 20 9.06 12.46 -4.45
CA HIS A 20 7.66 12.23 -4.08
C HIS A 20 7.44 10.95 -3.25
N LEU A 21 8.49 10.12 -3.13
CA LEU A 21 8.44 8.85 -2.42
C LEU A 21 9.15 8.95 -1.08
N PHE A 22 8.61 8.25 -0.09
CA PHE A 22 9.29 7.95 1.17
C PHE A 22 8.97 6.52 1.56
N VAL A 23 9.80 5.94 2.42
CA VAL A 23 9.66 4.54 2.83
C VAL A 23 9.54 4.45 4.34
N SER A 24 8.83 3.44 4.81
CA SER A 24 8.81 3.07 6.22
C SER A 24 9.25 1.63 6.42
N TYR A 25 9.76 1.34 7.62
CA TYR A 25 10.20 0.02 8.03
C TYR A 25 9.71 -0.28 9.45
N PHE A 26 9.79 -1.54 9.86
CA PHE A 26 9.35 -1.96 11.19
C PHE A 26 10.27 -1.43 12.29
N GLY A 27 9.73 -0.57 13.15
CA GLY A 27 10.44 0.11 14.24
C GLY A 27 10.67 -0.74 15.50
N GLY A 28 10.22 -2.00 15.51
CA GLY A 28 10.29 -2.86 16.68
C GLY A 28 9.08 -2.71 17.61
N ASN A 29 8.86 -3.72 18.46
CA ASN A 29 7.91 -3.69 19.57
C ASN A 29 8.42 -4.57 20.74
N SER A 30 7.54 -4.92 21.68
CA SER A 30 7.90 -5.75 22.85
C SER A 30 8.23 -7.21 22.51
N GLU A 31 7.89 -7.69 21.31
CA GLU A 31 8.04 -9.09 20.90
C GLU A 31 9.13 -9.27 19.83
N VAL A 32 9.22 -8.33 18.89
CA VAL A 32 10.10 -8.39 17.72
C VAL A 32 10.97 -7.13 17.70
N PRO A 33 12.30 -7.26 17.54
CA PRO A 33 13.20 -6.11 17.50
C PRO A 33 12.98 -5.22 16.27
N GLU A 34 13.58 -4.03 16.29
CA GLU A 34 13.62 -3.13 15.12
C GLU A 34 14.24 -3.83 13.91
N ASP A 35 13.61 -3.69 12.75
CA ASP A 35 14.13 -4.19 11.46
C ASP A 35 15.18 -3.22 10.92
N THR A 36 16.36 -3.26 11.55
CA THR A 36 17.51 -2.45 11.16
C THR A 36 18.08 -2.88 9.80
N GLU A 37 17.86 -4.13 9.38
CA GLU A 37 18.30 -4.63 8.08
C GLU A 37 17.59 -3.89 6.94
N THR A 38 16.26 -3.84 6.97
CA THR A 38 15.45 -3.12 5.98
C THR A 38 15.84 -1.64 5.89
N ARG A 39 16.07 -0.99 7.04
CA ARG A 39 16.56 0.40 7.07
C ARG A 39 17.87 0.56 6.29
N GLN A 40 18.83 -0.35 6.49
CA GLN A 40 20.11 -0.30 5.79
C GLN A 40 19.97 -0.64 4.31
N ILE A 41 19.06 -1.54 3.93
CA ILE A 41 18.75 -1.83 2.53
C ILE A 41 18.26 -0.56 1.82
N TRP A 42 17.33 0.20 2.42
CA TRP A 42 16.85 1.46 1.83
C TRP A 42 17.94 2.51 1.68
N ARG A 43 18.85 2.63 2.65
CA ARG A 43 20.04 3.48 2.54
C ARG A 43 20.93 3.07 1.38
N ARG A 44 21.21 1.77 1.22
CA ARG A 44 22.02 1.23 0.11
C ARG A 44 21.38 1.46 -1.26
N ILE A 45 20.05 1.43 -1.34
CA ILE A 45 19.29 1.78 -2.56
C ILE A 45 19.42 3.29 -2.89
N GLY A 46 19.79 4.12 -1.90
CA GLY A 46 19.97 5.56 -2.05
C GLY A 46 18.75 6.38 -1.64
N VAL A 47 17.86 5.83 -0.81
CA VAL A 47 16.78 6.62 -0.19
C VAL A 47 17.41 7.49 0.91
N PRO A 48 17.16 8.81 0.94
CA PRO A 48 17.68 9.69 1.99
C PRO A 48 17.15 9.29 3.37
N ASP A 49 17.97 9.42 4.40
CA ASP A 49 17.59 9.13 5.79
C ASP A 49 16.34 9.90 6.24
N SER A 50 16.16 11.14 5.79
CA SER A 50 14.97 11.95 6.08
C SER A 50 13.68 11.37 5.50
N SER A 51 13.79 10.47 4.53
CA SER A 51 12.69 9.79 3.85
C SER A 51 12.55 8.32 4.25
N ILE A 52 13.30 7.86 5.26
CA ILE A 52 13.19 6.52 5.83
C ILE A 52 12.63 6.66 7.25
N ARG A 53 11.45 6.10 7.52
CA ARG A 53 10.74 6.30 8.79
C ARG A 53 10.48 4.98 9.53
N PRO A 54 10.81 4.87 10.82
CA PRO A 54 10.33 3.75 11.63
C PRO A 54 8.82 3.88 11.84
N MET A 55 8.11 2.75 11.80
CA MET A 55 6.69 2.68 12.14
C MET A 55 6.43 1.57 13.17
N SER A 56 5.42 1.76 14.02
CA SER A 56 4.98 0.77 15.00
C SER A 56 4.21 -0.38 14.35
N ASP A 57 4.05 -1.48 15.09
CA ASP A 57 3.25 -2.65 14.70
C ASP A 57 1.83 -2.32 14.23
N SER A 58 1.17 -1.31 14.78
CA SER A 58 -0.17 -0.87 14.35
C SER A 58 -0.26 -0.49 12.86
N HIS A 59 0.86 -0.19 12.22
CA HIS A 59 0.95 0.12 10.79
C HIS A 59 1.25 -1.11 9.92
N PHE A 60 1.51 -2.27 10.54
CA PHE A 60 1.91 -3.51 9.88
C PHE A 60 0.94 -4.65 10.21
N PHE A 61 0.20 -5.05 9.19
CA PHE A 61 -0.90 -6.01 9.31
C PHE A 61 -0.43 -7.44 9.64
N ALA A 62 0.79 -7.80 9.25
CA ALA A 62 1.27 -9.17 9.23
C ALA A 62 1.72 -9.72 10.61
N LEU A 63 1.97 -8.88 11.62
CA LEU A 63 2.21 -9.33 13.00
C LEU A 63 0.91 -9.46 13.84
N ASN A 64 -0.17 -8.79 13.40
CA ASN A 64 -1.30 -8.44 14.28
C ASN A 64 -2.62 -9.17 13.99
N LYS A 65 -2.74 -9.93 12.90
CA LYS A 65 -4.02 -10.53 12.50
C LYS A 65 -4.28 -11.95 12.96
N SER A 66 -3.24 -12.73 13.24
CA SER A 66 -3.42 -14.13 13.65
C SER A 66 -2.94 -14.38 15.08
N ARG A 67 -3.74 -15.12 15.85
CA ARG A 67 -3.34 -15.60 17.20
C ARG A 67 -2.15 -16.56 17.14
N TYR A 68 -1.92 -17.22 16.01
CA TYR A 68 -0.82 -18.15 15.76
C TYR A 68 -0.61 -18.32 14.25
N GLY A 69 0.57 -18.76 13.82
CA GLY A 69 0.94 -18.96 12.43
C GLY A 69 2.06 -18.02 11.96
N PRO A 70 2.37 -18.01 10.65
CA PRO A 70 3.41 -17.17 10.09
C PRO A 70 3.13 -15.69 10.36
N ALA A 71 4.19 -14.96 10.68
CA ALA A 71 4.17 -13.55 11.00
C ALA A 71 5.31 -12.87 10.22
N ALA A 72 5.07 -11.63 9.78
CA ALA A 72 6.01 -10.89 8.96
C ALA A 72 6.26 -9.50 9.51
N VAL A 73 7.50 -9.05 9.40
CA VAL A 73 7.82 -7.62 9.44
C VAL A 73 7.62 -7.03 8.05
N SER A 74 7.27 -5.75 7.94
CA SER A 74 7.05 -5.13 6.63
C SER A 74 7.87 -3.88 6.42
N THR A 75 7.98 -3.53 5.14
CA THR A 75 8.32 -2.20 4.67
C THR A 75 7.27 -1.69 3.69
N GLN A 76 7.03 -0.38 3.72
CA GLN A 76 6.06 0.26 2.84
C GLN A 76 6.71 1.39 2.06
N ILE A 77 6.37 1.49 0.79
CA ILE A 77 6.67 2.64 -0.05
C ILE A 77 5.42 3.52 -0.09
N HIS A 78 5.60 4.81 0.17
CA HIS A 78 4.53 5.80 0.25
C HIS A 78 4.74 6.86 -0.82
N HIS A 79 3.64 7.42 -1.32
CA HIS A 79 3.66 8.57 -2.22
C HIS A 79 2.90 9.73 -1.58
N LYS A 80 3.42 10.95 -1.70
CA LYS A 80 2.84 12.16 -1.07
C LYS A 80 1.36 12.40 -1.38
N MET A 81 0.87 11.96 -2.54
CA MET A 81 -0.55 12.08 -2.91
C MET A 81 -1.47 11.16 -2.11
N LEU A 82 -0.99 10.02 -1.60
CA LEU A 82 -1.84 8.97 -1.01
C LEU A 82 -2.12 9.18 0.48
N GLN A 83 -1.69 10.31 1.06
CA GLN A 83 -1.90 10.73 2.45
C GLN A 83 -1.67 9.63 3.51
N ASN A 84 -2.71 8.84 3.80
CA ASN A 84 -2.73 7.82 4.86
C ASN A 84 -2.53 6.39 4.34
N SER A 85 -2.30 6.20 3.05
CA SER A 85 -2.21 4.89 2.44
C SER A 85 -0.84 4.64 1.81
N CYS A 86 -0.28 3.47 2.04
CA CYS A 86 0.93 3.04 1.35
C CYS A 86 0.62 2.75 -0.12
N LEU A 87 1.56 3.08 -1.00
CA LEU A 87 1.49 2.74 -2.42
C LEU A 87 1.79 1.25 -2.61
N TRP A 88 2.83 0.75 -1.95
CA TRP A 88 3.28 -0.64 -2.04
C TRP A 88 3.74 -1.14 -0.68
N ASN A 89 3.18 -2.27 -0.22
CA ASN A 89 3.61 -2.99 0.97
C ASN A 89 4.46 -4.22 0.58
N ILE A 90 5.55 -4.47 1.28
CA ILE A 90 6.44 -5.63 1.12
C ILE A 90 6.56 -6.27 2.50
N ASP A 91 6.02 -7.46 2.65
CA ASP A 91 6.08 -8.27 3.87
C ASP A 91 7.18 -9.32 3.77
N PHE A 92 8.01 -9.39 4.82
CA PHE A 92 9.07 -10.37 4.99
C PHE A 92 8.62 -11.36 6.07
N THR A 93 8.08 -12.49 5.64
CA THR A 93 7.63 -13.55 6.55
C THR A 93 8.83 -14.36 7.01
N ASN A 94 9.31 -14.05 8.20
CA ASN A 94 10.45 -14.68 8.86
C ASN A 94 10.17 -15.05 10.32
N TYR A 95 8.93 -14.91 10.80
CA TYR A 95 8.54 -15.29 12.16
C TYR A 95 7.37 -16.29 12.16
N MET A 96 7.30 -17.07 13.22
CA MET A 96 6.19 -17.98 13.52
C MET A 96 5.66 -17.66 14.92
N ARG A 97 4.38 -17.30 15.02
CA ARG A 97 3.69 -17.19 16.31
C ARG A 97 3.09 -18.54 16.70
N HIS A 98 3.51 -19.08 17.83
CA HIS A 98 2.96 -20.31 18.38
C HIS A 98 1.64 -20.05 19.12
N ARG A 99 0.86 -21.12 19.34
CA ARG A 99 -0.43 -21.05 20.06
C ARG A 99 -0.30 -20.58 21.51
N ASP A 100 0.89 -20.71 22.10
CA ASP A 100 1.22 -20.23 23.44
C ASP A 100 1.62 -18.75 23.47
N GLY A 101 1.59 -18.07 22.32
CA GLY A 101 1.91 -16.65 22.16
C GLY A 101 3.37 -16.36 21.83
N ARG A 102 4.27 -17.34 21.93
CA ARG A 102 5.70 -17.13 21.61
C ARG A 102 5.89 -16.83 20.13
N VAL A 103 6.74 -15.85 19.82
CA VAL A 103 7.17 -15.53 18.45
C VAL A 103 8.60 -16.02 18.29
N VAL A 104 8.83 -16.89 17.31
CA VAL A 104 10.16 -17.43 17.00
C VAL A 104 10.53 -17.08 15.57
N GLU A 105 11.80 -16.79 15.35
CA GLU A 105 12.34 -16.59 14.00
C GLU A 105 12.40 -17.92 13.26
N MET A 106 12.19 -17.88 11.95
CA MET A 106 12.17 -19.04 11.06
C MET A 106 13.48 -19.12 10.27
N ASP A 107 13.93 -20.34 9.98
CA ASP A 107 15.11 -20.60 9.13
C ASP A 107 14.91 -20.18 7.66
N THR A 108 13.67 -19.91 7.26
CA THR A 108 13.31 -19.54 5.89
C THR A 108 12.55 -18.23 5.88
N MET A 109 12.90 -17.38 4.92
CA MET A 109 12.26 -16.10 4.69
C MET A 109 11.42 -16.17 3.40
N HIS A 110 10.16 -15.75 3.49
CA HIS A 110 9.28 -15.59 2.33
C HIS A 110 8.94 -14.12 2.14
N VAL A 111 8.76 -13.72 0.88
CA VAL A 111 8.38 -12.35 0.52
C VAL A 111 6.98 -12.36 -0.07
N ASP A 112 6.10 -11.55 0.50
CA ASP A 112 4.80 -11.22 -0.08
C ASP A 112 4.76 -9.71 -0.35
N THR A 113 4.21 -9.27 -1.47
CA THR A 113 4.11 -7.84 -1.78
C THR A 113 2.75 -7.50 -2.36
N GLY A 114 2.18 -6.40 -1.89
CA GLY A 114 0.89 -5.88 -2.36
C GLY A 114 0.99 -4.42 -2.78
N MET A 115 0.60 -4.14 -4.01
CA MET A 115 0.41 -2.77 -4.53
C MET A 115 -1.00 -2.66 -5.08
N ARG A 116 -1.74 -1.64 -4.67
CA ARG A 116 -3.09 -1.38 -5.21
C ARG A 116 -2.96 -0.72 -6.58
N LEU A 117 -3.46 -1.40 -7.62
CA LEU A 117 -3.38 -0.93 -8.99
C LEU A 117 -4.05 0.44 -9.16
N GLU A 118 -5.21 0.63 -8.53
CA GLU A 118 -5.97 1.87 -8.56
C GLU A 118 -5.17 3.07 -8.00
N ASP A 119 -4.39 2.86 -6.93
CA ASP A 119 -3.56 3.93 -6.37
C ASP A 119 -2.33 4.22 -7.22
N LEU A 120 -1.70 3.18 -7.78
CA LEU A 120 -0.64 3.37 -8.76
C LEU A 120 -1.17 4.16 -9.97
N ALA A 121 -2.37 3.84 -10.45
CA ALA A 121 -3.01 4.57 -11.54
C ALA A 121 -3.27 6.04 -11.16
N CYS A 122 -3.76 6.33 -9.96
CA CYS A 122 -3.88 7.72 -9.47
C CYS A 122 -2.56 8.48 -9.53
N VAL A 123 -1.48 7.87 -9.00
CA VAL A 123 -0.14 8.48 -8.98
C VAL A 123 0.40 8.72 -10.39
N VAL A 124 0.27 7.74 -11.28
CA VAL A 124 0.83 7.78 -12.64
C VAL A 124 0.03 8.71 -13.55
N GLN A 125 -1.29 8.74 -13.41
CA GLN A 125 -2.18 9.61 -14.18
C GLN A 125 -2.28 11.03 -13.58
N GLY A 126 -1.75 11.24 -12.37
CA GLY A 126 -1.77 12.53 -11.69
C GLY A 126 -3.17 12.97 -11.25
N VAL A 127 -4.06 12.01 -10.96
CA VAL A 127 -5.44 12.28 -10.51
C VAL A 127 -5.57 12.01 -9.00
N PRO A 128 -6.37 12.81 -8.27
CA PRO A 128 -6.46 12.74 -6.81
C PRO A 128 -7.37 11.62 -6.31
N SER A 129 -8.09 10.94 -7.20
CA SER A 129 -9.18 10.02 -6.86
C SER A 129 -9.17 8.79 -7.76
N VAL A 130 -9.39 7.61 -7.17
CA VAL A 130 -9.53 6.35 -7.92
C VAL A 130 -10.69 6.39 -8.91
N TYR A 131 -11.70 7.23 -8.68
CA TYR A 131 -12.86 7.35 -9.58
C TYR A 131 -12.57 8.23 -10.81
N GLU A 132 -11.42 8.89 -10.84
CA GLU A 132 -10.97 9.71 -11.96
C GLU A 132 -10.00 8.97 -12.89
N ILE A 133 -9.47 7.82 -12.47
CA ILE A 133 -8.59 7.01 -13.31
C ILE A 133 -9.36 6.43 -14.51
N ASP A 134 -8.65 6.13 -15.57
CA ASP A 134 -9.16 5.49 -16.80
C ASP A 134 -10.01 4.22 -16.58
N LEU A 135 -9.72 3.41 -15.54
CA LEU A 135 -10.51 2.23 -15.20
C LEU A 135 -11.92 2.55 -14.68
N PHE A 136 -12.11 3.65 -13.93
CA PHE A 136 -13.41 4.02 -13.36
C PHE A 136 -14.14 5.07 -14.18
N ARG A 137 -13.41 5.96 -14.88
CA ARG A 137 -14.00 7.10 -15.58
C ARG A 137 -15.10 6.73 -16.58
N PRO A 138 -15.00 5.63 -17.37
CA PRO A 138 -16.09 5.21 -18.25
C PRO A 138 -17.37 4.81 -17.50
N ILE A 139 -17.23 4.14 -16.35
CA ILE A 139 -18.36 3.73 -15.50
C ILE A 139 -19.02 4.96 -14.91
N ILE A 140 -18.24 5.85 -14.30
CA ILE A 140 -18.72 7.11 -13.74
C ILE A 140 -19.48 7.93 -14.79
N ARG A 141 -18.92 8.10 -15.99
CA ARG A 141 -19.59 8.80 -17.10
C ARG A 141 -20.93 8.17 -17.48
N LYS A 142 -21.06 6.84 -17.41
CA LYS A 142 -22.32 6.14 -17.71
C LYS A 142 -23.37 6.36 -16.63
N ILE A 143 -22.97 6.42 -15.37
CA ILE A 143 -23.86 6.76 -14.26
C ILE A 143 -24.32 8.23 -14.40
N GLU A 144 -23.40 9.15 -14.69
CA GLU A 144 -23.68 10.59 -14.90
C GLU A 144 -24.60 10.86 -16.11
N GLN A 145 -24.59 9.99 -17.13
CA GLN A 145 -25.52 10.09 -18.26
C GLN A 145 -26.96 9.68 -17.89
N LYS A 146 -27.13 8.86 -16.86
CA LYS A 146 -28.41 8.26 -16.49
C LYS A 146 -29.07 8.96 -15.29
N TYR A 147 -28.28 9.55 -14.41
CA TYR A 147 -28.74 10.18 -13.17
C TYR A 147 -28.26 11.64 -13.10
N HIS A 148 -28.98 12.47 -12.35
CA HIS A 148 -28.57 13.86 -12.13
C HIS A 148 -27.35 13.92 -11.21
N GLY A 149 -26.48 14.91 -11.45
CA GLY A 149 -25.26 15.15 -10.67
C GLY A 149 -23.98 14.76 -11.39
N ARG A 150 -22.85 15.00 -10.71
CA ARG A 150 -21.48 14.79 -11.19
C ARG A 150 -20.61 14.28 -10.04
N CYS A 151 -19.89 13.19 -10.30
CA CYS A 151 -18.92 12.65 -9.34
C CYS A 151 -17.76 13.63 -9.15
N GLY A 152 -17.40 13.90 -7.90
CA GLY A 152 -16.34 14.83 -7.50
C GLY A 152 -16.72 16.31 -7.52
N ALA A 153 -17.88 16.68 -8.07
CA ALA A 153 -18.35 18.07 -8.09
C ALA A 153 -19.50 18.32 -7.11
N ASP A 154 -20.37 17.34 -6.89
CA ASP A 154 -21.44 17.44 -5.90
C ASP A 154 -20.94 17.03 -4.51
N GLN A 155 -21.39 17.72 -3.46
CA GLN A 155 -21.04 17.38 -2.08
C GLN A 155 -22.08 16.46 -1.44
N GLY A 156 -21.64 15.63 -0.49
CA GLY A 156 -22.51 14.79 0.34
C GLY A 156 -22.94 13.48 -0.30
N ASN A 157 -24.19 13.08 -0.07
CA ASN A 157 -24.67 11.72 -0.35
C ASN A 157 -24.66 11.35 -1.84
N LEU A 158 -24.73 12.33 -2.74
CA LEU A 158 -24.82 12.06 -4.17
C LEU A 158 -23.50 11.54 -4.72
N ASP A 159 -22.38 12.22 -4.43
CA ASP A 159 -21.04 11.77 -4.83
C ASP A 159 -20.67 10.42 -4.20
N TYR A 160 -21.02 10.21 -2.93
CA TYR A 160 -20.89 8.89 -2.30
C TYR A 160 -21.67 7.80 -3.05
N SER A 161 -22.90 8.09 -3.49
CA SER A 161 -23.72 7.14 -4.23
C SER A 161 -23.13 6.79 -5.60
N PHE A 162 -22.58 7.77 -6.33
CA PHE A 162 -21.87 7.52 -7.59
C PHE A 162 -20.72 6.51 -7.42
N ARG A 163 -19.92 6.72 -6.37
CA ARG A 163 -18.77 5.87 -6.02
C ARG A 163 -19.21 4.44 -5.67
N VAL A 164 -20.19 4.31 -4.77
CA VAL A 164 -20.76 3.01 -4.37
C VAL A 164 -21.29 2.23 -5.57
N VAL A 165 -22.03 2.89 -6.47
CA VAL A 165 -22.56 2.22 -7.67
C VAL A 165 -21.41 1.78 -8.58
N ALA A 166 -20.40 2.63 -8.79
CA ALA A 166 -19.26 2.31 -9.65
C ALA A 166 -18.46 1.10 -9.13
N ASP A 167 -18.19 1.05 -7.82
CA ASP A 167 -17.54 -0.11 -7.19
C ASP A 167 -18.41 -1.36 -7.29
N SER A 168 -19.70 -1.24 -7.00
CA SER A 168 -20.64 -2.38 -7.01
C SER A 168 -20.72 -3.03 -8.39
N VAL A 169 -20.73 -2.23 -9.46
CA VAL A 169 -20.74 -2.73 -10.84
C VAL A 169 -19.47 -3.51 -11.15
N ARG A 170 -18.29 -3.00 -10.76
CA ARG A 170 -17.03 -3.75 -10.97
C ARG A 170 -17.02 -5.05 -10.18
N PHE A 171 -17.49 -5.02 -8.94
CA PHE A 171 -17.56 -6.22 -8.09
C PHE A 171 -18.44 -7.32 -8.70
N GLN A 172 -19.66 -6.97 -9.12
CA GLN A 172 -20.62 -7.94 -9.67
C GLN A 172 -20.20 -8.60 -10.99
N ILE A 173 -19.34 -7.96 -11.77
CA ILE A 173 -18.88 -8.49 -13.08
C ILE A 173 -17.70 -9.46 -12.90
N VAL A 174 -16.93 -9.32 -11.82
CA VAL A 174 -15.72 -10.11 -11.57
C VAL A 174 -16.02 -11.41 -10.78
N THR A 175 -17.21 -11.51 -10.18
CA THR A 175 -17.73 -12.72 -9.53
C THR A 175 -18.64 -13.52 -10.45
#